data_AF-A0A7W5KWF8-F1
#
_entry.id   AF-A0A7W5KWF8-F1
#
_cell.length_a   1.000
_cell.length_b   1.000
_cell.length_c   1.000
_cell.angle_alpha   90.00
_cell.angle_beta   90.00
_cell.angle_gamma   90.00
#
_symmetry.space_group_name_H-M   'P 1'
#
loop_
_entity.id
_entity.type
_entity.pdbx_description
1 polymer ?
#
loop_
_entity_poly.entity_id
_entity_poly.type
_entity_poly.pdbx_seq_one_letter_code
_entity_poly.pdbx_strand_id
1 'polypeptide(L)'
;MHVDIVSAFDDLHALKDNWNEVYAADPEAHYFLSWHWMAQWLQRRSLWFVLAAKRRQADDRYVAFLPIQLHVDFEEGQGLGNIVRLGGTPYAGYNGLLTHPEDAEAVLGAFADCLQSFNWKHLDLDDVYMSEARLKRFLAGFSASEFSRRKVPRRPHITADGENIDHDVYVYVPLGEVFETFLDERIGAKTRRNARKALRDLVAPDNELRITHVTPETMERDLEIFYGMWNVQWGERQPRYGKFILDNSRHMLPACIEDGSVFMPILWHQDKPVCTFISFLDPHRKSMMCFLGSRDLTFRRSISPGFLLHCYNMRWGIENGYRTYDLGTGNYGYKDLLGSEHHIVEKLQVSTLSGRNIGDRLDSRSLDSAMHQAAHFFRSGNPESAELCCRQILVADDAHAPATSLLAKIEATQRPRLVSDPAAHFSAAAERHRAGDLVAAEAGYRDVIAIVPEHFDALQHLALLLLQKGALGEAKDCVDKAIEVKPVSASAYCNRGNILARLSNFEEALGSYDRAIALDAGHAIAFNNRGNVLRRLGRHDEAVESYDRAIAIDPGYAQAIKNRDAALQETVLA
;
A
#
# COMPACT_ATOMS: atom_id res chain seq x y z
N MET A 1 23.21 6.43 12.99
CA MET A 1 22.81 7.55 12.12
C MET A 1 21.50 8.10 12.64
N HIS A 2 21.29 9.41 12.53
CA HIS A 2 20.02 10.05 12.83
C HIS A 2 19.25 10.26 11.53
N VAL A 3 17.93 10.10 11.52
CA VAL A 3 17.07 10.29 10.34
C VAL A 3 15.96 11.27 10.68
N ASP A 4 15.93 12.39 9.98
CA ASP A 4 14.85 13.36 10.04
C ASP A 4 13.81 13.05 8.95
N ILE A 5 12.55 13.36 9.25
CA ILE A 5 11.43 13.24 8.30
C ILE A 5 11.08 14.64 7.82
N VAL A 6 11.39 14.94 6.56
CA VAL A 6 11.08 16.22 5.93
C VAL A 6 9.79 16.07 5.14
N SER A 7 8.72 16.74 5.56
CA SER A 7 7.38 16.62 4.94
C SER A 7 6.74 17.96 4.57
N ALA A 8 7.40 19.09 4.86
CA ALA A 8 7.00 20.40 4.41
C ALA A 8 7.87 20.83 3.22
N PHE A 9 7.25 21.46 2.22
CA PHE A 9 7.97 21.83 1.00
C PHE A 9 9.00 22.93 1.25
N ASP A 10 8.71 23.91 2.13
CA ASP A 10 9.66 24.97 2.46
C ASP A 10 10.94 24.41 3.13
N ASP A 11 10.77 23.44 4.02
CA ASP A 11 11.89 22.73 4.66
C ASP A 11 12.69 21.95 3.62
N LEU A 12 12.01 21.23 2.71
CA LEU A 12 12.69 20.53 1.61
C LEU A 12 13.44 21.53 0.71
N HIS A 13 12.83 22.66 0.38
CA HIS A 13 13.42 23.71 -0.46
C HIS A 13 14.68 24.31 0.17
N ALA A 14 14.71 24.46 1.50
CA ALA A 14 15.91 24.89 2.22
C ALA A 14 17.09 23.91 2.09
N LEU A 15 16.83 22.64 1.71
CA LEU A 15 17.86 21.60 1.53
C LEU A 15 18.43 21.55 0.12
N LYS A 16 18.00 22.41 -0.82
CA LYS A 16 18.45 22.39 -2.22
C LYS A 16 19.97 22.25 -2.38
N ASP A 17 20.74 23.08 -1.67
CA ASP A 17 22.21 23.09 -1.80
C ASP A 17 22.83 21.80 -1.25
N ASN A 18 22.33 21.31 -0.12
CA ASN A 18 22.79 20.05 0.46
C ASN A 18 22.36 18.84 -0.38
N TRP A 19 21.17 18.87 -0.99
CA TRP A 19 20.73 17.85 -1.93
C TRP A 19 21.65 17.75 -3.13
N ASN A 20 22.00 18.89 -3.74
CA ASN A 20 22.91 18.92 -4.89
C ASN A 20 24.33 18.44 -4.52
N GLU A 21 24.79 18.72 -3.30
CA GLU A 21 26.06 18.21 -2.77
C GLU A 21 26.05 16.67 -2.67
N VAL A 22 25.03 16.08 -2.04
CA VAL A 22 24.90 14.62 -1.93
C VAL A 22 24.69 13.98 -3.31
N TYR A 23 23.89 14.63 -4.17
CA TYR A 23 23.68 14.21 -5.56
C TYR A 23 24.98 14.14 -6.33
N ALA A 24 25.85 15.15 -6.20
CA ALA A 24 27.14 15.17 -6.86
C ALA A 24 28.08 14.07 -6.32
N ALA A 25 28.03 13.80 -5.01
CA ALA A 25 28.90 12.82 -4.37
C ALA A 25 28.51 11.36 -4.63
N ASP A 26 27.22 11.04 -4.79
CA ASP A 26 26.75 9.65 -4.92
C ASP A 26 27.06 9.08 -6.33
N PRO A 27 27.89 8.05 -6.51
CA PRO A 27 28.22 7.51 -7.84
C PRO A 27 27.01 6.92 -8.57
N GLU A 28 25.96 6.50 -7.86
CA GLU A 28 24.76 5.88 -8.42
C GLU A 28 23.60 6.88 -8.61
N ALA A 29 23.81 8.17 -8.32
CA ALA A 29 22.80 9.19 -8.61
C ALA A 29 22.53 9.31 -10.11
N HIS A 30 21.28 9.61 -10.44
CA HIS A 30 20.78 9.75 -11.80
C HIS A 30 19.75 10.87 -11.87
N TYR A 31 19.45 11.36 -13.09
CA TYR A 31 18.67 12.57 -13.32
C TYR A 31 17.35 12.67 -12.53
N PHE A 32 16.60 11.58 -12.38
CA PHE A 32 15.33 11.58 -11.62
C PHE A 32 15.50 11.76 -10.11
N LEU A 33 16.72 11.67 -9.58
CA LEU A 33 17.06 12.06 -8.20
C LEU A 33 17.63 13.48 -8.11
N SER A 34 17.77 14.18 -9.24
CA SER A 34 18.22 15.58 -9.23
C SER A 34 17.22 16.45 -8.46
N TRP A 35 17.71 17.53 -7.88
CA TRP A 35 16.87 18.51 -7.20
C TRP A 35 15.75 19.03 -8.11
N HIS A 36 16.08 19.39 -9.35
CA HIS A 36 15.13 19.96 -10.32
C HIS A 36 13.96 19.02 -10.58
N TRP A 37 14.22 17.74 -10.82
CA TRP A 37 13.15 16.76 -11.00
C TRP A 37 12.36 16.52 -9.71
N MET A 38 13.06 16.20 -8.62
CA MET A 38 12.40 15.71 -7.41
C MET A 38 11.58 16.82 -6.74
N ALA A 39 12.10 18.05 -6.65
CA ALA A 39 11.37 19.15 -6.06
C ALA A 39 10.09 19.47 -6.83
N GLN A 40 10.16 19.57 -8.16
CA GLN A 40 8.98 19.82 -9.01
C GLN A 40 7.95 18.70 -8.90
N TRP A 41 8.42 17.46 -8.84
CA TRP A 41 7.55 16.30 -8.69
C TRP A 41 6.83 16.29 -7.33
N LEU A 42 7.55 16.49 -6.23
CA LEU A 42 7.00 16.45 -4.88
C LEU A 42 6.09 17.66 -4.58
N GLN A 43 6.39 18.84 -5.13
CA GLN A 43 5.56 20.05 -4.93
C GLN A 43 4.08 19.84 -5.30
N ARG A 44 3.80 18.91 -6.23
CA ARG A 44 2.45 18.66 -6.77
C ARG A 44 1.76 17.44 -6.20
N ARG A 45 2.42 16.73 -5.28
CA ARG A 45 1.89 15.51 -4.70
C ARG A 45 1.42 15.80 -3.28
N SER A 46 0.29 15.20 -2.93
CA SER A 46 -0.11 15.07 -1.54
C SER A 46 0.58 13.84 -0.94
N LEU A 47 0.87 13.90 0.35
CA LEU A 47 1.40 12.78 1.14
C LEU A 47 2.73 12.22 0.63
N TRP A 48 3.74 13.08 0.62
CA TRP A 48 5.14 12.68 0.48
C TRP A 48 5.93 13.07 1.73
N PHE A 49 7.08 12.44 1.89
CA PHE A 49 8.11 12.87 2.82
C PHE A 49 9.47 12.41 2.31
N VAL A 50 10.54 13.03 2.81
CA VAL A 50 11.91 12.62 2.53
C VAL A 50 12.53 12.18 3.85
N LEU A 51 13.08 10.97 3.87
CA LEU A 51 13.97 10.57 4.95
C LEU A 51 15.33 11.18 4.67
N ALA A 52 15.80 12.04 5.57
CA ALA A 52 17.05 12.75 5.42
C ALA A 52 18.00 12.32 6.55
N ALA A 53 19.11 11.67 6.22
CA ALA A 53 20.01 11.09 7.22
C ALA A 53 21.19 12.01 7.54
N LYS A 54 21.56 12.07 8.83
CA LYS A 54 22.77 12.73 9.33
C LYS A 54 23.61 11.73 10.12
N ARG A 55 24.93 11.95 10.16
CA ARG A 55 25.83 11.10 10.95
C ARG A 55 25.46 11.15 12.43
N ARG A 56 25.20 12.36 12.94
CA ARG A 56 24.72 12.65 14.30
C ARG A 56 23.56 13.63 14.26
N GLN A 57 22.69 13.57 15.26
CA GLN A 57 21.51 14.44 15.36
C GLN A 57 21.85 15.94 15.39
N ALA A 58 22.99 16.31 15.99
CA ALA A 58 23.45 17.69 16.10
C ALA A 58 24.14 18.24 14.84
N ASP A 59 24.34 17.43 13.79
CA ASP A 59 24.96 17.90 12.55
C ASP A 59 23.96 18.77 11.76
N ASP A 60 24.44 19.78 11.04
CA ASP A 60 23.58 20.68 10.25
C ASP A 60 23.34 20.19 8.81
N ARG A 61 24.19 19.27 8.34
CA ARG A 61 24.19 18.75 6.96
C ARG A 61 23.72 17.29 6.94
N TYR A 62 22.87 16.98 5.99
CA TYR A 62 22.47 15.62 5.65
C TYR A 62 23.50 14.98 4.71
N VAL A 63 23.62 13.67 4.84
CA VAL A 63 24.50 12.84 4.01
C VAL A 63 23.73 11.91 3.09
N ALA A 64 22.40 11.90 3.17
CA ALA A 64 21.55 11.07 2.32
C ALA A 64 20.10 11.53 2.30
N PHE A 65 19.41 11.19 1.21
CA PHE A 65 18.00 11.48 1.00
C PHE A 65 17.29 10.28 0.37
N LEU A 66 16.20 9.83 0.98
CA LEU A 66 15.28 8.84 0.44
C LEU A 66 13.89 9.48 0.27
N PRO A 67 13.54 9.91 -0.96
CA PRO A 67 12.25 10.51 -1.24
C PRO A 67 11.19 9.42 -1.32
N ILE A 68 10.06 9.62 -0.65
CA ILE A 68 8.98 8.62 -0.56
C ILE A 68 7.60 9.25 -0.62
N GLN A 69 6.65 8.46 -1.10
CA GLN A 69 5.24 8.77 -1.16
C GLN A 69 4.44 7.76 -0.36
N LEU A 70 3.40 8.24 0.31
CA LEU A 70 2.45 7.40 1.03
C LEU A 70 1.14 7.37 0.28
N HIS A 71 0.69 6.17 -0.04
CA HIS A 71 -0.58 5.92 -0.69
C HIS A 71 -1.50 5.12 0.24
N VAL A 72 -2.80 5.35 0.09
CA VAL A 72 -3.84 4.55 0.75
C VAL A 72 -4.55 3.76 -0.34
N ASP A 73 -4.51 2.44 -0.21
CA ASP A 73 -5.26 1.53 -1.06
C ASP A 73 -6.41 0.91 -0.27
N PHE A 74 -7.39 0.33 -0.97
CA PHE A 74 -8.50 -0.36 -0.36
C PHE A 74 -8.68 -1.75 -0.97
N GLU A 75 -8.74 -2.76 -0.11
CA GLU A 75 -9.02 -4.15 -0.48
C GLU A 75 -10.37 -4.57 0.13
N GLU A 76 -11.27 -5.08 -0.70
CA GLU A 76 -12.61 -5.50 -0.27
C GLU A 76 -12.51 -6.56 0.84
N GLY A 77 -13.24 -6.37 1.93
CA GLY A 77 -13.19 -7.23 3.12
C GLY A 77 -12.02 -6.98 4.08
N GLN A 78 -10.88 -6.42 3.64
CA GLN A 78 -9.76 -6.07 4.52
C GLN A 78 -9.72 -4.58 4.88
N GLY A 79 -10.27 -3.72 4.03
CA GLY A 79 -10.31 -2.28 4.22
C GLY A 79 -9.07 -1.57 3.71
N LEU A 80 -8.69 -0.50 4.40
CA LEU A 80 -7.62 0.41 4.01
C LEU A 80 -6.23 -0.15 4.36
N GLY A 81 -5.31 -0.02 3.42
CA GLY A 81 -3.90 -0.36 3.59
C GLY A 81 -2.99 0.80 3.19
N ASN A 82 -1.94 1.03 3.97
CA ASN A 82 -0.91 2.01 3.64
C ASN A 82 0.18 1.37 2.79
N ILE A 83 0.53 2.04 1.69
CA ILE A 83 1.57 1.63 0.76
C ILE A 83 2.61 2.75 0.70
N VAL A 84 3.85 2.44 1.07
CA VAL A 84 4.99 3.34 0.86
C VAL A 84 5.55 3.07 -0.53
N ARG A 85 5.78 4.12 -1.32
CA ARG A 85 6.41 4.06 -2.64
C ARG A 85 7.61 5.00 -2.70
N LEU A 86 8.53 4.73 -3.63
CA LEU A 86 9.61 5.67 -3.90
C LEU A 86 9.10 6.96 -4.55
N GLY A 87 9.81 8.05 -4.28
CA GLY A 87 9.32 9.41 -4.50
C GLY A 87 8.99 9.74 -5.94
N GLY A 88 9.71 9.21 -6.94
CA GLY A 88 9.50 9.50 -8.37
C GLY A 88 8.42 8.66 -9.06
N THR A 89 7.85 7.68 -8.35
CA THR A 89 6.82 6.78 -8.88
C THR A 89 5.50 7.51 -9.13
N PRO A 90 4.75 7.22 -10.22
CA PRO A 90 5.02 6.24 -11.27
C PRO A 90 5.49 6.87 -12.59
N TYR A 91 6.01 8.10 -12.57
CA TYR A 91 6.34 8.83 -13.80
C TYR A 91 7.83 8.86 -14.14
N ALA A 92 8.70 8.86 -13.13
CA ALA A 92 10.12 8.67 -13.36
C ALA A 92 10.36 7.31 -14.04
N GLY A 93 11.32 7.26 -14.97
CA GLY A 93 11.69 6.03 -15.66
C GLY A 93 12.29 4.99 -14.71
N TYR A 94 12.93 5.45 -13.64
CA TYR A 94 13.43 4.65 -12.53
C TYR A 94 13.63 5.53 -11.30
N ASN A 95 13.75 4.91 -10.13
CA ASN A 95 13.85 5.55 -8.83
C ASN A 95 15.12 5.12 -8.09
N GLY A 96 15.38 5.74 -6.94
CA GLY A 96 16.49 5.37 -6.08
C GLY A 96 16.52 6.23 -4.83
N LEU A 97 17.72 6.40 -4.28
CA LEU A 97 18.00 7.23 -3.13
C LEU A 97 19.41 7.82 -3.28
N LEU A 98 19.69 8.89 -2.55
CA LEU A 98 20.99 9.56 -2.56
C LEU A 98 21.75 9.26 -1.26
N THR A 99 23.04 8.98 -1.36
CA THR A 99 23.96 8.81 -0.22
C THR A 99 25.34 9.34 -0.54
N HIS A 100 26.00 9.97 0.43
CA HIS A 100 27.46 10.03 0.41
C HIS A 100 28.03 8.61 0.41
N PRO A 101 29.03 8.32 -0.45
CA PRO A 101 29.53 6.95 -0.63
C PRO A 101 30.06 6.32 0.67
N GLU A 102 30.75 7.12 1.49
CA GLU A 102 31.35 6.67 2.76
C GLU A 102 30.29 6.31 3.81
N ASP A 103 29.08 6.85 3.69
CA ASP A 103 27.99 6.68 4.65
C ASP A 103 26.95 5.66 4.20
N ALA A 104 27.05 5.17 2.95
CA ALA A 104 25.99 4.40 2.30
C ALA A 104 25.57 3.18 3.14
N GLU A 105 26.50 2.41 3.67
CA GLU A 105 26.17 1.21 4.45
C GLU A 105 25.34 1.52 5.72
N ALA A 106 25.72 2.58 6.45
CA ALA A 106 25.06 2.99 7.67
C ALA A 106 23.70 3.65 7.41
N VAL A 107 23.61 4.43 6.32
CA VAL A 107 22.35 5.07 5.91
C VAL A 107 21.30 4.06 5.49
N LEU A 108 21.67 3.05 4.68
CA LEU A 108 20.68 2.09 4.14
C LEU A 108 19.99 1.33 5.27
N GLY A 109 20.74 0.96 6.32
CA GLY A 109 20.17 0.37 7.54
C GLY A 109 19.25 1.36 8.26
N ALA A 110 19.71 2.60 8.49
CA ALA A 110 18.94 3.61 9.19
C ALA A 110 17.63 4.00 8.47
N PHE A 111 17.63 4.05 7.14
CA PHE A 111 16.41 4.26 6.36
C PHE A 111 15.46 3.06 6.46
N ALA A 112 15.95 1.82 6.42
CA ALA A 112 15.12 0.64 6.60
C ALA A 112 14.51 0.58 8.01
N ASP A 113 15.28 0.92 9.05
CA ASP A 113 14.80 1.00 10.44
C ASP A 113 13.75 2.11 10.60
N CYS A 114 14.01 3.29 10.03
CA CYS A 114 13.06 4.40 10.05
C CYS A 114 11.77 4.03 9.32
N LEU A 115 11.83 3.39 8.15
CA LEU A 115 10.65 2.91 7.43
C LEU A 115 9.79 1.97 8.27
N GLN A 116 10.38 1.12 9.11
CA GLN A 116 9.63 0.21 9.98
C GLN A 116 8.93 0.91 11.15
N SER A 117 9.23 2.18 11.41
CA SER A 117 8.50 2.99 12.40
C SER A 117 7.17 3.55 11.91
N PHE A 118 6.89 3.44 10.61
CA PHE A 118 5.62 3.85 10.00
C PHE A 118 4.64 2.67 9.89
N ASN A 119 3.35 2.96 9.79
CA ASN A 119 2.33 1.92 9.70
C ASN A 119 1.96 1.64 8.23
N TRP A 120 2.61 0.66 7.60
CA TRP A 120 2.32 0.25 6.21
C TRP A 120 2.21 -1.25 6.04
N LYS A 121 1.50 -1.67 5.00
CA LYS A 121 1.33 -3.08 4.57
C LYS A 121 2.34 -3.43 3.49
N HIS A 122 2.59 -2.50 2.58
CA HIS A 122 3.54 -2.66 1.47
C HIS A 122 4.55 -1.51 1.40
N LEU A 123 5.79 -1.86 1.07
CA LEU A 123 6.81 -0.97 0.56
C LEU A 123 7.10 -1.37 -0.89
N ASP A 124 6.64 -0.55 -1.83
CA ASP A 124 6.87 -0.73 -3.26
C ASP A 124 8.17 -0.05 -3.66
N LEU A 125 9.14 -0.88 -4.02
CA LEU A 125 10.42 -0.50 -4.60
C LEU A 125 10.30 -0.59 -6.13
N ASP A 126 9.59 0.39 -6.68
CA ASP A 126 9.33 0.50 -8.12
C ASP A 126 10.58 0.96 -8.88
N ASP A 127 11.04 0.12 -9.81
CA ASP A 127 12.05 0.47 -10.81
C ASP A 127 13.34 1.04 -10.16
N VAL A 128 13.90 0.35 -9.17
CA VAL A 128 15.02 0.89 -8.38
C VAL A 128 16.35 0.73 -9.09
N TYR A 129 16.93 1.85 -9.52
CA TYR A 129 18.25 1.92 -10.12
C TYR A 129 19.32 2.06 -9.04
N MET A 130 19.87 0.93 -8.62
CA MET A 130 21.01 0.87 -7.68
C MET A 130 21.79 -0.42 -7.87
N SER A 131 23.03 -0.46 -7.37
CA SER A 131 23.83 -1.69 -7.40
C SER A 131 23.19 -2.81 -6.56
N GLU A 132 23.42 -4.07 -6.95
CA GLU A 132 22.94 -5.24 -6.20
C GLU A 132 23.41 -5.20 -4.74
N ALA A 133 24.64 -4.72 -4.50
CA ALA A 133 25.19 -4.57 -3.15
C ALA A 133 24.38 -3.57 -2.31
N ARG A 134 24.06 -2.40 -2.87
CA ARG A 134 23.27 -1.35 -2.21
C ARG A 134 21.84 -1.83 -1.93
N LEU A 135 21.21 -2.48 -2.91
CA LEU A 135 19.86 -3.03 -2.78
C LEU A 135 19.80 -4.14 -1.73
N LYS A 136 20.73 -5.09 -1.77
CA LYS A 136 20.82 -6.17 -0.79
C LYS A 136 21.01 -5.63 0.62
N ARG A 137 21.83 -4.60 0.79
CA ARG A 137 22.05 -3.96 2.10
C ARG A 137 20.80 -3.27 2.61
N PHE A 138 20.10 -2.50 1.77
CA PHE A 138 18.83 -1.87 2.14
C PHE A 138 17.78 -2.92 2.53
N LEU A 139 17.62 -3.96 1.71
CA LEU A 139 16.66 -5.03 1.96
C LEU A 139 17.00 -5.84 3.21
N ALA A 140 18.27 -5.92 3.63
CA ALA A 140 18.67 -6.63 4.84
C ALA A 140 17.99 -6.10 6.12
N GLY A 141 17.53 -4.84 6.13
CA GLY A 141 16.81 -4.25 7.26
C GLY A 141 15.41 -4.86 7.50
N PHE A 142 14.82 -5.56 6.52
CA PHE A 142 13.46 -6.11 6.63
C PHE A 142 13.48 -7.61 6.90
N SER A 143 13.49 -8.05 8.17
CA SER A 143 13.64 -9.48 8.53
C SER A 143 12.60 -10.41 7.87
N ALA A 144 13.04 -11.60 7.43
CA ALA A 144 12.15 -12.62 6.86
C ALA A 144 11.14 -13.19 7.87
N SER A 145 11.33 -12.97 9.17
CA SER A 145 10.37 -13.34 10.22
C SER A 145 9.16 -12.41 10.30
N GLU A 146 9.25 -11.21 9.71
CA GLU A 146 8.24 -10.16 9.81
C GLU A 146 7.74 -9.70 8.43
N PHE A 147 8.59 -9.84 7.41
CA PHE A 147 8.34 -9.37 6.07
C PHE A 147 8.57 -10.47 5.03
N SER A 148 7.71 -10.48 4.02
CA SER A 148 7.95 -11.18 2.76
C SER A 148 8.53 -10.20 1.73
N ARG A 149 9.32 -10.74 0.80
CA ARG A 149 9.89 -9.98 -0.32
C ARG A 149 9.56 -10.72 -1.60
N ARG A 150 9.10 -9.99 -2.61
CA ARG A 150 8.82 -10.57 -3.92
C ARG A 150 9.18 -9.60 -5.03
N LYS A 151 9.57 -10.17 -6.17
CA LYS A 151 9.56 -9.45 -7.43
C LYS A 151 8.11 -9.24 -7.87
N VAL A 152 7.78 -8.02 -8.29
CA VAL A 152 6.48 -7.69 -8.88
C VAL A 152 6.59 -7.94 -10.40
N PRO A 153 5.86 -8.91 -10.95
CA PRO A 153 5.98 -9.24 -12.36
C PRO A 153 5.44 -8.11 -13.23
N ARG A 154 6.15 -7.80 -14.32
CA ARG A 154 5.66 -6.89 -15.34
C ARG A 154 4.61 -7.57 -16.21
N ARG A 155 3.70 -6.77 -16.78
CA ARG A 155 2.71 -7.28 -17.72
C ARG A 155 3.42 -7.75 -19.00
N PRO A 156 3.05 -8.92 -19.56
CA PRO A 156 3.59 -9.35 -20.84
C PRO A 156 3.35 -8.28 -21.92
N HIS A 157 4.37 -7.99 -22.72
CA HIS A 157 4.28 -7.03 -23.80
C HIS A 157 4.87 -7.63 -25.08
N ILE A 158 3.98 -8.01 -26.00
CA ILE A 158 4.36 -8.50 -27.32
C ILE A 158 4.05 -7.40 -28.34
N THR A 159 5.05 -7.00 -29.13
CA THR A 159 4.87 -5.99 -30.17
C THR A 159 4.04 -6.54 -31.34
N ALA A 160 3.53 -5.65 -32.20
CA ALA A 160 2.79 -6.06 -33.40
C ALA A 160 3.64 -6.95 -34.35
N ASP A 161 4.97 -6.78 -34.30
CA ASP A 161 5.93 -7.54 -35.09
C ASP A 161 6.40 -8.84 -34.37
N GLY A 162 5.81 -9.15 -33.21
CA GLY A 162 6.03 -10.40 -32.48
C GLY A 162 7.19 -10.40 -31.49
N GLU A 163 7.81 -9.24 -31.19
CA GLU A 163 8.88 -9.15 -30.20
C GLU A 163 8.31 -9.24 -28.78
N ASN A 164 8.84 -10.14 -27.96
CA ASN A 164 8.50 -10.23 -26.54
C ASN A 164 9.42 -9.29 -25.74
N ILE A 165 8.87 -8.16 -25.29
CA ILE A 165 9.62 -7.09 -24.64
C ILE A 165 9.70 -7.34 -23.14
N ASP A 166 10.93 -7.46 -22.64
CA ASP A 166 11.24 -7.48 -21.22
C ASP A 166 11.51 -6.05 -20.72
N HIS A 167 10.59 -5.54 -19.90
CA HIS A 167 10.68 -4.20 -19.31
C HIS A 167 11.50 -4.15 -18.01
N ASP A 168 12.05 -5.26 -17.52
CA ASP A 168 13.10 -5.23 -16.49
C ASP A 168 14.47 -4.88 -17.11
N VAL A 169 14.62 -5.03 -18.42
CA VAL A 169 15.85 -4.70 -19.14
C VAL A 169 15.84 -3.21 -19.49
N TYR A 170 16.79 -2.47 -18.95
CA TYR A 170 17.04 -1.08 -19.29
C TYR A 170 18.27 -0.99 -20.19
N VAL A 171 18.13 -0.27 -21.29
CA VAL A 171 19.08 -0.29 -22.40
C VAL A 171 19.74 1.08 -22.51
N TYR A 172 21.05 1.12 -22.65
CA TYR A 172 21.80 2.37 -22.79
C TYR A 172 22.95 2.21 -23.79
N VAL A 173 23.43 3.31 -24.35
CA VAL A 173 24.53 3.35 -25.32
C VAL A 173 25.73 4.06 -24.71
N PRO A 174 26.87 3.36 -24.55
CA PRO A 174 28.15 4.01 -24.28
C PRO A 174 28.61 4.79 -25.52
N LEU A 175 28.64 6.11 -25.41
CA LEU A 175 28.84 7.02 -26.55
C LEU A 175 30.31 7.25 -26.93
N GLY A 176 31.26 7.07 -26.01
CA GLY A 176 32.67 7.40 -26.25
C GLY A 176 32.93 8.91 -26.43
N GLU A 177 34.07 9.27 -27.03
CA GLU A 177 34.48 10.68 -27.17
C GLU A 177 34.42 11.22 -28.61
N VAL A 178 34.48 10.33 -29.61
CA VAL A 178 34.55 10.68 -31.02
C VAL A 178 33.51 9.87 -31.78
N PHE A 179 32.62 10.55 -32.50
CA PHE A 179 31.47 9.92 -33.14
C PHE A 179 31.83 8.86 -34.18
N GLU A 180 32.84 9.10 -35.02
CA GLU A 180 33.26 8.11 -36.02
C GLU A 180 33.91 6.88 -35.38
N THR A 181 34.70 7.06 -34.32
CA THR A 181 35.26 5.94 -33.52
C THR A 181 34.14 5.12 -32.90
N PHE A 182 33.15 5.78 -32.28
CA PHE A 182 31.95 5.11 -31.75
C PHE A 182 31.22 4.28 -32.82
N LEU A 183 30.99 4.87 -33.99
CA LEU A 183 30.35 4.14 -35.09
C LEU A 183 31.15 2.91 -35.52
N ASP A 184 32.47 3.02 -35.60
CA ASP A 184 33.33 1.93 -36.09
C ASP A 184 33.52 0.81 -35.07
N GLU A 185 33.54 1.11 -33.78
CA GLU A 185 33.78 0.14 -32.70
C GLU A 185 32.49 -0.51 -32.18
N ARG A 186 31.38 0.24 -32.13
CA ARG A 186 30.16 -0.19 -31.43
C ARG A 186 29.01 -0.55 -32.36
N ILE A 187 29.00 -0.05 -33.61
CA ILE A 187 27.85 -0.19 -34.51
C ILE A 187 28.14 -1.19 -35.64
N GLY A 188 27.25 -2.17 -35.81
CA GLY A 188 27.33 -3.15 -36.88
C GLY A 188 27.34 -2.53 -38.28
N ALA A 189 28.03 -3.16 -39.23
CA ALA A 189 28.35 -2.58 -40.54
C ALA A 189 27.13 -2.02 -41.33
N LYS A 190 25.98 -2.71 -41.30
CA LYS A 190 24.75 -2.25 -41.96
C LYS A 190 24.20 -1.00 -41.27
N THR A 191 24.04 -1.05 -39.94
CA THR A 191 23.51 0.07 -39.15
C THR A 191 24.42 1.29 -39.23
N ARG A 192 25.74 1.08 -39.22
CA ARG A 192 26.74 2.14 -39.41
C ARG A 192 26.59 2.86 -40.75
N ARG A 193 26.40 2.11 -41.85
CA ARG A 193 26.12 2.74 -43.17
C ARG A 193 24.84 3.55 -43.14
N ASN A 194 23.80 3.05 -42.49
CA ASN A 194 22.52 3.75 -42.33
C ASN A 194 22.66 5.00 -41.47
N ALA A 195 23.43 4.97 -40.38
CA ALA A 195 23.68 6.12 -39.51
C ALA A 195 24.40 7.24 -40.27
N ARG A 196 25.47 6.90 -41.00
CA ARG A 196 26.17 7.86 -41.86
C ARG A 196 25.26 8.41 -42.97
N LYS A 197 24.40 7.57 -43.56
CA LYS A 197 23.40 8.04 -44.53
C LYS A 197 22.39 8.98 -43.89
N ALA A 198 21.88 8.67 -42.69
CA ALA A 198 20.91 9.49 -41.99
C ALA A 198 21.42 10.91 -41.74
N LEU A 199 22.66 11.02 -41.26
CA LEU A 199 23.30 12.31 -40.98
C LEU A 199 23.67 13.08 -42.25
N ARG A 200 24.07 12.39 -43.34
CA ARG A 200 24.22 13.04 -44.65
C ARG A 200 22.90 13.54 -45.21
N ASP A 201 21.84 12.72 -45.08
CA ASP A 201 20.53 13.07 -45.60
C ASP A 201 19.96 14.30 -44.88
N LEU A 202 20.22 14.44 -43.58
CA LEU A 202 19.81 15.58 -42.75
C LEU A 202 20.37 16.93 -43.26
N VAL A 203 21.56 16.94 -43.85
CA VAL A 203 22.23 18.18 -44.30
C VAL A 203 22.17 18.39 -45.82
N ALA A 204 21.65 17.43 -46.58
CA ALA A 204 21.53 17.54 -48.03
C ALA A 204 20.34 18.46 -48.40
N PRO A 205 20.56 19.52 -49.19
CA PRO A 205 19.50 20.50 -49.51
C PRO A 205 18.25 19.88 -50.15
N ASP A 206 18.44 18.94 -51.09
CA ASP A 206 17.34 18.29 -51.83
C ASP A 206 16.43 17.42 -50.95
N ASN A 207 16.85 17.12 -49.72
CA ASN A 207 16.09 16.31 -48.79
C ASN A 207 15.14 17.12 -47.91
N GLU A 208 15.26 18.45 -47.91
CA GLU A 208 14.40 19.40 -47.18
C GLU A 208 14.19 19.03 -45.70
N LEU A 209 15.20 18.40 -45.09
CA LEU A 209 15.21 18.06 -43.67
C LEU A 209 15.90 19.16 -42.87
N ARG A 210 15.38 19.44 -41.67
CA ARG A 210 16.05 20.29 -40.69
C ARG A 210 15.72 19.86 -39.28
N ILE A 211 16.58 20.19 -38.34
CA ILE A 211 16.32 20.02 -36.90
C ILE A 211 16.25 21.39 -36.25
N THR A 212 15.24 21.58 -35.41
CA THR A 212 15.19 22.66 -34.42
C THR A 212 15.29 22.08 -33.02
N HIS A 213 15.66 22.89 -32.04
CA HIS A 213 15.63 22.51 -30.63
C HIS A 213 14.60 23.36 -29.92
N VAL A 214 13.94 22.76 -28.93
CA VAL A 214 13.07 23.52 -28.02
C VAL A 214 13.89 24.57 -27.28
N THR A 215 13.27 25.71 -27.05
CA THR A 215 13.76 26.81 -26.22
C THR A 215 12.61 27.29 -25.34
N PRO A 216 12.87 28.03 -24.25
CA PRO A 216 11.79 28.63 -23.48
C PRO A 216 10.81 29.45 -24.33
N GLU A 217 11.31 30.13 -25.36
CA GLU A 217 10.51 30.96 -26.27
C GLU A 217 9.64 30.13 -27.23
N THR A 218 10.05 28.90 -27.55
CA THR A 218 9.32 28.03 -28.49
C THR A 218 8.57 26.88 -27.82
N MET A 219 8.71 26.72 -26.49
CA MET A 219 8.27 25.52 -25.77
C MET A 219 6.79 25.21 -25.94
N GLU A 220 5.92 26.23 -25.96
CA GLU A 220 4.47 26.03 -26.05
C GLU A 220 4.11 25.34 -27.37
N ARG A 221 4.58 25.90 -28.49
CA ARG A 221 4.40 25.31 -29.83
C ARG A 221 5.01 23.91 -29.90
N ASP A 222 6.23 23.76 -29.41
CA ASP A 222 7.04 22.56 -29.59
C ASP A 222 6.51 21.37 -28.76
N LEU A 223 6.01 21.65 -27.54
CA LEU A 223 5.34 20.67 -26.71
C LEU A 223 3.97 20.27 -27.30
N GLU A 224 3.20 21.21 -27.86
CA GLU A 224 1.94 20.88 -28.53
C GLU A 224 2.15 19.99 -29.77
N ILE A 225 3.22 20.22 -30.54
CA ILE A 225 3.65 19.31 -31.62
C ILE A 225 3.91 17.91 -31.07
N PHE A 226 4.66 17.79 -29.96
CA PHE A 226 4.92 16.52 -29.33
C PHE A 226 3.64 15.83 -28.86
N TYR A 227 2.74 16.54 -28.15
CA TYR A 227 1.50 16.00 -27.62
C TYR A 227 0.56 15.51 -28.72
N GLY A 228 0.42 16.28 -29.80
CA GLY A 228 -0.40 15.90 -30.95
C GLY A 228 0.07 14.58 -31.58
N MET A 229 1.37 14.47 -31.89
CA MET A 229 1.92 13.23 -32.46
C MET A 229 1.86 12.07 -31.47
N TRP A 230 2.13 12.30 -30.18
CA TRP A 230 2.11 11.25 -29.15
C TRP A 230 0.71 10.68 -28.93
N ASN A 231 -0.33 11.54 -28.96
CA ASN A 231 -1.71 11.11 -28.81
C ASN A 231 -2.17 10.20 -29.95
N VAL A 232 -1.83 10.53 -31.20
CA VAL A 232 -2.10 9.68 -32.37
C VAL A 232 -1.35 8.35 -32.28
N GLN A 233 -0.09 8.40 -31.82
CA GLN A 233 0.75 7.21 -31.77
C GLN A 233 0.34 6.23 -30.66
N TRP A 234 -0.07 6.74 -29.49
CA TRP A 234 -0.28 5.93 -28.29
C TRP A 234 -1.59 6.19 -27.55
N GLY A 235 -2.05 7.44 -27.51
CA GLY A 235 -3.22 7.86 -26.73
C GLY A 235 -4.50 7.13 -27.15
N GLU A 236 -4.73 6.97 -28.44
CA GLU A 236 -5.91 6.25 -28.96
C GLU A 236 -5.91 4.75 -28.58
N ARG A 237 -4.73 4.15 -28.43
CA ARG A 237 -4.58 2.72 -28.11
C ARG A 237 -4.72 2.44 -26.62
N GLN A 238 -4.26 3.37 -25.77
CA GLN A 238 -4.32 3.24 -24.31
C GLN A 238 -4.76 4.57 -23.68
N PRO A 239 -6.06 4.92 -23.70
CA PRO A 239 -6.52 6.26 -23.33
C PRO A 239 -6.14 6.70 -21.91
N ARG A 240 -6.22 5.78 -20.93
CA ARG A 240 -5.84 6.08 -19.54
C ARG A 240 -4.34 6.33 -19.38
N TYR A 241 -3.51 5.48 -19.96
CA TYR A 241 -2.05 5.62 -19.89
C TYR A 241 -1.56 6.83 -20.69
N GLY A 242 -2.11 7.04 -21.90
CA GLY A 242 -1.82 8.21 -22.72
C GLY A 242 -2.16 9.51 -21.99
N LYS A 243 -3.35 9.59 -21.36
CA LYS A 243 -3.73 10.73 -20.53
C LYS A 243 -2.75 10.92 -19.35
N PHE A 244 -2.41 9.86 -18.63
CA PHE A 244 -1.45 9.92 -17.52
C PHE A 244 -0.09 10.49 -17.96
N ILE A 245 0.49 10.00 -19.06
CA ILE A 245 1.77 10.50 -19.57
C ILE A 245 1.68 11.97 -19.95
N LEU A 246 0.66 12.34 -20.75
CA LEU A 246 0.50 13.71 -21.22
C LEU A 246 0.22 14.69 -20.08
N ASP A 247 -0.60 14.31 -19.10
CA ASP A 247 -0.89 15.14 -17.94
C ASP A 247 0.38 15.38 -17.13
N ASN A 248 1.20 14.37 -16.85
CA ASN A 248 2.46 14.60 -16.13
C ASN A 248 3.48 15.39 -16.97
N SER A 249 3.59 15.13 -18.29
CA SER A 249 4.48 15.86 -19.19
C SER A 249 4.18 17.36 -19.22
N ARG A 250 2.90 17.76 -19.25
CA ARG A 250 2.50 19.18 -19.26
C ARG A 250 2.94 19.95 -18.02
N HIS A 251 3.17 19.25 -16.92
CA HIS A 251 3.55 19.90 -15.67
C HIS A 251 5.05 19.80 -15.40
N MET A 252 5.70 18.69 -15.78
CA MET A 252 7.11 18.49 -15.52
C MET A 252 7.99 19.18 -16.57
N LEU A 253 7.63 19.09 -17.86
CA LEU A 253 8.53 19.51 -18.94
C LEU A 253 8.79 21.02 -19.00
N PRO A 254 7.81 21.92 -18.78
CA PRO A 254 8.07 23.36 -18.87
C PRO A 254 9.20 23.82 -17.95
N ALA A 255 9.15 23.45 -16.66
CA ALA A 255 10.19 23.79 -15.69
C ALA A 255 11.56 23.19 -16.07
N CYS A 256 11.57 21.95 -16.57
CA CYS A 256 12.81 21.30 -17.04
C CYS A 256 13.38 21.96 -18.31
N ILE A 257 12.54 22.54 -19.17
CA ILE A 257 12.99 23.32 -20.34
C ILE A 257 13.57 24.66 -19.88
N GLU A 258 12.93 25.33 -18.93
CA GLU A 258 13.39 26.60 -18.37
C GLU A 258 14.75 26.47 -17.66
N ASP A 259 14.99 25.37 -16.93
CA ASP A 259 16.26 25.11 -16.25
C ASP A 259 17.38 24.57 -17.17
N GLY A 260 17.04 24.22 -18.42
CA GLY A 260 18.00 23.75 -19.43
C GLY A 260 18.34 22.26 -19.35
N SER A 261 17.64 21.48 -18.52
CA SER A 261 17.80 20.02 -18.44
C SER A 261 17.12 19.24 -19.57
N VAL A 262 16.28 19.86 -20.40
CA VAL A 262 15.64 19.19 -21.55
C VAL A 262 16.40 19.44 -22.85
N PHE A 263 16.81 18.36 -23.50
CA PHE A 263 17.22 18.34 -24.90
C PHE A 263 16.10 17.75 -25.75
N MET A 264 15.44 18.61 -26.53
CA MET A 264 14.32 18.19 -27.39
C MET A 264 14.54 18.65 -28.83
N PRO A 265 15.18 17.82 -29.67
CA PRO A 265 15.24 18.07 -31.10
C PRO A 265 13.93 17.69 -31.78
N ILE A 266 13.52 18.51 -32.75
CA ILE A 266 12.37 18.27 -33.62
C ILE A 266 12.90 18.17 -35.04
N LEU A 267 12.70 17.01 -35.66
CA LEU A 267 12.95 16.79 -37.07
C LEU A 267 11.76 17.32 -37.88
N TRP A 268 12.06 18.15 -38.86
CA TRP A 268 11.12 18.70 -39.82
C TRP A 268 11.43 18.19 -41.23
N HIS A 269 10.39 18.06 -42.04
CA HIS A 269 10.49 17.94 -43.48
C HIS A 269 9.68 19.08 -44.08
N GLN A 270 10.35 19.98 -44.81
CA GLN A 270 9.80 21.30 -45.15
C GLN A 270 9.31 22.02 -43.88
N ASP A 271 8.03 22.39 -43.83
CA ASP A 271 7.38 23.05 -42.69
C ASP A 271 6.60 22.08 -41.80
N LYS A 272 6.67 20.78 -42.05
CA LYS A 272 5.94 19.77 -41.27
C LYS A 272 6.85 19.10 -40.24
N PRO A 273 6.50 19.07 -38.95
CA PRO A 273 7.22 18.29 -37.95
C PRO A 273 6.94 16.80 -38.17
N VAL A 274 7.99 15.97 -38.15
CA VAL A 274 7.87 14.54 -38.47
C VAL A 274 8.31 13.63 -37.33
N CYS A 275 9.18 14.08 -36.43
CA CYS A 275 9.61 13.30 -35.26
C CYS A 275 10.26 14.20 -34.22
N THR A 276 10.05 13.90 -32.94
CA THR A 276 10.75 14.56 -31.85
C THR A 276 11.00 13.59 -30.71
N PHE A 277 12.12 13.79 -30.03
CA PHE A 277 12.47 13.12 -28.78
C PHE A 277 12.62 14.16 -27.68
N ILE A 278 12.15 13.82 -26.50
CA ILE A 278 12.43 14.56 -25.27
C ILE A 278 13.47 13.74 -24.52
N SER A 279 14.65 14.33 -24.32
CA SER A 279 15.72 13.73 -23.53
C SER A 279 16.06 14.62 -22.33
N PHE A 280 16.30 14.02 -21.18
CA PHE A 280 16.87 14.75 -20.05
C PHE A 280 18.39 14.71 -20.08
N LEU A 281 19.01 15.84 -19.76
CA LEU A 281 20.45 16.04 -19.69
C LEU A 281 20.89 16.01 -18.24
N ASP A 282 21.88 15.17 -17.94
CA ASP A 282 22.59 15.20 -16.68
C ASP A 282 24.06 15.55 -16.96
N PRO A 283 24.43 16.84 -16.84
CA PRO A 283 25.80 17.27 -17.10
C PRO A 283 26.79 16.74 -16.06
N HIS A 284 26.33 16.48 -14.83
CA HIS A 284 27.18 15.94 -13.77
C HIS A 284 27.56 14.48 -14.05
N ARG A 285 26.58 13.67 -14.47
CA ARG A 285 26.79 12.27 -14.86
C ARG A 285 27.26 12.11 -16.31
N LYS A 286 27.30 13.21 -17.08
CA LYS A 286 27.55 13.20 -18.53
C LYS A 286 26.62 12.20 -19.23
N SER A 287 25.36 12.14 -18.81
CA SER A 287 24.37 11.24 -19.40
C SER A 287 23.21 12.00 -20.04
N MET A 288 22.66 11.40 -21.08
CA MET A 288 21.44 11.83 -21.74
C MET A 288 20.42 10.70 -21.64
N MET A 289 19.21 10.99 -21.21
CA MET A 289 18.18 9.98 -21.04
C MET A 289 17.02 10.24 -21.99
N CYS A 290 16.85 9.39 -23.00
CA CYS A 290 15.73 9.40 -23.92
C CYS A 290 14.44 9.04 -23.19
N PHE A 291 13.60 10.03 -22.90
CA PHE A 291 12.42 9.84 -22.08
C PHE A 291 11.18 9.48 -22.91
N LEU A 292 10.83 10.35 -23.85
CA LEU A 292 9.61 10.24 -24.65
C LEU A 292 9.92 10.55 -26.10
N GLY A 293 9.15 9.94 -27.02
CA GLY A 293 9.40 10.14 -28.44
C GLY A 293 8.20 9.95 -29.35
N SER A 294 7.82 10.98 -30.07
CA SER A 294 6.67 10.92 -30.99
C SER A 294 7.10 11.11 -32.44
N ARG A 295 6.30 10.56 -33.36
CA ARG A 295 6.54 10.69 -34.80
C ARG A 295 5.26 10.71 -35.60
N ASP A 296 5.33 11.30 -36.77
CA ASP A 296 4.32 11.18 -37.81
C ASP A 296 4.32 9.75 -38.36
N LEU A 297 3.22 9.02 -38.12
CA LEU A 297 3.02 7.66 -38.57
C LEU A 297 2.76 7.55 -40.08
N THR A 298 2.59 8.65 -40.80
CA THR A 298 2.40 8.68 -42.26
C THR A 298 3.69 8.97 -43.03
N PHE A 299 4.68 9.58 -42.38
CA PHE A 299 5.94 9.92 -43.00
C PHE A 299 6.78 8.67 -43.31
N ARG A 300 7.27 8.54 -44.55
CA ARG A 300 8.06 7.40 -45.02
C ARG A 300 9.28 7.90 -45.79
N ARG A 301 10.46 7.40 -45.44
CA ARG A 301 11.73 7.56 -46.17
C ARG A 301 12.56 6.29 -46.06
N SER A 302 13.66 6.23 -46.81
CA SER A 302 14.60 5.10 -46.77
C SER A 302 15.24 4.90 -45.38
N ILE A 303 15.41 5.98 -44.62
CA ILE A 303 15.79 5.95 -43.21
C ILE A 303 14.61 6.43 -42.38
N SER A 304 14.25 5.69 -41.33
CA SER A 304 13.15 6.08 -40.46
C SER A 304 13.50 7.36 -39.68
N PRO A 305 12.53 8.25 -39.44
CA PRO A 305 12.80 9.52 -38.75
C PRO A 305 13.30 9.31 -37.32
N GLY A 306 12.80 8.28 -36.62
CA GLY A 306 13.27 7.94 -35.26
C GLY A 306 14.72 7.45 -35.23
N PHE A 307 15.12 6.60 -36.18
CA PHE A 307 16.52 6.17 -36.27
C PHE A 307 17.46 7.33 -36.62
N LEU A 308 17.05 8.22 -37.53
CA LEU A 308 17.78 9.44 -37.83
C LEU A 308 17.96 10.30 -36.57
N LEU A 309 16.89 10.50 -35.80
CA LEU A 309 16.95 11.33 -34.60
C LEU A 309 17.80 10.69 -33.49
N HIS A 310 17.80 9.37 -33.31
CA HIS A 310 18.77 8.72 -32.42
C HIS A 310 20.21 8.95 -32.88
N CYS A 311 20.51 8.83 -34.18
CA CYS A 311 21.85 9.11 -34.70
C CYS A 311 22.27 10.57 -34.45
N TYR A 312 21.34 11.51 -34.62
CA TYR A 312 21.55 12.92 -34.31
C TYR A 312 21.84 13.13 -32.82
N ASN A 313 21.02 12.57 -31.94
CA ASN A 313 21.17 12.70 -30.49
C ASN A 313 22.49 12.12 -30.00
N MET A 314 22.88 10.94 -30.48
CA MET A 314 24.17 10.33 -30.13
C MET A 314 25.35 11.20 -30.57
N ARG A 315 25.32 11.70 -31.82
CA ARG A 315 26.38 12.59 -32.33
C ARG A 315 26.46 13.87 -31.52
N TRP A 316 25.33 14.53 -31.30
CA TRP A 316 25.25 15.75 -30.50
C TRP A 316 25.76 15.51 -29.09
N GLY A 317 25.36 14.41 -28.44
CA GLY A 317 25.80 14.05 -27.09
C GLY A 317 27.31 13.90 -27.00
N ILE A 318 27.91 13.17 -27.94
CA ILE A 318 29.37 12.96 -28.01
C ILE A 318 30.09 14.30 -28.17
N GLU A 319 29.66 15.11 -29.14
CA GLU A 319 30.24 16.42 -29.45
C GLU A 319 30.09 17.42 -28.28
N ASN A 320 29.09 17.23 -27.40
CA ASN A 320 28.84 18.05 -26.21
C ASN A 320 29.32 17.41 -24.89
N GLY A 321 30.17 16.37 -24.96
CA GLY A 321 30.83 15.81 -23.78
C GLY A 321 30.02 14.80 -22.98
N TYR A 322 28.83 14.41 -23.45
CA TYR A 322 28.07 13.29 -22.89
C TYR A 322 28.72 11.96 -23.26
N ARG A 323 28.53 10.95 -22.39
CA ARG A 323 29.19 9.64 -22.46
C ARG A 323 28.23 8.47 -22.41
N THR A 324 27.00 8.71 -21.94
CA THR A 324 25.94 7.70 -21.90
C THR A 324 24.68 8.24 -22.54
N TYR A 325 24.07 7.46 -23.43
CA TYR A 325 22.72 7.71 -23.94
C TYR A 325 21.79 6.60 -23.48
N ASP A 326 21.04 6.86 -22.41
CA ASP A 326 20.06 5.95 -21.83
C ASP A 326 18.79 5.93 -22.70
N LEU A 327 18.42 4.76 -23.20
CA LEU A 327 17.25 4.53 -24.04
C LEU A 327 16.04 4.06 -23.22
N GLY A 328 16.19 3.90 -21.91
CA GLY A 328 15.17 3.47 -20.97
C GLY A 328 14.79 1.99 -21.09
N THR A 329 13.65 1.66 -20.49
CA THR A 329 13.11 0.30 -20.35
C THR A 329 12.76 -0.39 -21.69
N GLY A 330 12.87 -1.71 -21.71
CA GLY A 330 12.48 -2.59 -22.80
C GLY A 330 13.62 -2.92 -23.75
N ASN A 331 13.88 -4.21 -23.96
CA ASN A 331 14.85 -4.76 -24.92
C ASN A 331 14.34 -4.80 -26.37
N TYR A 332 13.77 -3.68 -26.85
CA TYR A 332 13.31 -3.58 -28.25
C TYR A 332 14.47 -3.79 -29.22
N GLY A 333 14.30 -4.62 -30.26
CA GLY A 333 15.40 -5.03 -31.12
C GLY A 333 16.09 -3.86 -31.85
N TYR A 334 15.40 -2.74 -32.08
CA TYR A 334 16.03 -1.55 -32.66
C TYR A 334 17.08 -0.90 -31.73
N LYS A 335 16.92 -1.02 -30.40
CA LYS A 335 17.86 -0.45 -29.43
C LYS A 335 19.18 -1.20 -29.48
N ASP A 336 19.17 -2.52 -29.65
CA ASP A 336 20.40 -3.32 -29.78
C ASP A 336 21.25 -2.91 -30.99
N LEU A 337 20.61 -2.42 -32.06
CA LEU A 337 21.30 -1.94 -33.26
C LEU A 337 22.16 -0.69 -33.00
N LEU A 338 21.93 0.03 -31.90
CA LEU A 338 22.59 1.29 -31.55
C LEU A 338 23.89 1.10 -30.75
N GLY A 339 24.43 -0.12 -30.68
CA GLY A 339 25.68 -0.40 -29.95
C GLY A 339 25.48 -0.43 -28.43
N SER A 340 24.26 -0.81 -28.04
CA SER A 340 23.76 -0.71 -26.67
C SER A 340 24.30 -1.80 -25.74
N GLU A 341 24.31 -1.47 -24.46
CA GLU A 341 24.45 -2.36 -23.32
C GLU A 341 23.16 -2.35 -22.50
N HIS A 342 23.05 -3.27 -21.54
CA HIS A 342 21.86 -3.41 -20.70
C HIS A 342 22.23 -3.60 -19.23
N HIS A 343 21.30 -3.21 -18.37
CA HIS A 343 21.29 -3.59 -16.96
C HIS A 343 19.85 -3.90 -16.56
N ILE A 344 19.69 -4.58 -15.42
CA ILE A 344 18.39 -5.02 -14.92
C ILE A 344 17.91 -4.03 -13.86
N VAL A 345 16.67 -3.56 -14.02
CA VAL A 345 15.96 -2.73 -13.04
C VAL A 345 14.62 -3.40 -12.75
N GLU A 346 14.53 -4.02 -11.58
CA GLU A 346 13.35 -4.78 -11.19
C GLU A 346 12.37 -3.94 -10.35
N LYS A 347 11.12 -4.40 -10.32
CA LYS A 347 10.14 -3.96 -9.31
C LYS A 347 10.13 -4.97 -8.18
N LEU A 348 10.41 -4.50 -6.97
CA LEU A 348 10.36 -5.30 -5.77
C LEU A 348 9.27 -4.78 -4.83
N GLN A 349 8.70 -5.68 -4.05
CA GLN A 349 7.78 -5.33 -2.98
C GLN A 349 8.19 -6.04 -1.70
N VAL A 350 8.25 -5.26 -0.62
CA VAL A 350 8.36 -5.77 0.74
C VAL A 350 6.98 -5.67 1.38
N SER A 351 6.48 -6.75 1.97
CA SER A 351 5.13 -6.81 2.54
C SER A 351 5.17 -7.39 3.93
N THR A 352 4.34 -6.86 4.83
CA THR A 352 4.11 -7.50 6.13
C THR A 352 3.56 -8.92 5.94
N LEU A 353 3.97 -9.86 6.79
CA LEU A 353 3.45 -11.23 6.72
C LEU A 353 1.96 -11.33 7.09
N SER A 354 1.46 -10.40 7.90
CA SER A 354 0.05 -10.32 8.27
C SER A 354 -0.87 -9.92 7.12
N GLY A 355 -0.32 -9.31 6.05
CA GLY A 355 -1.11 -8.68 5.00
C GLY A 355 -1.88 -7.44 5.48
N ARG A 356 -1.58 -6.93 6.68
CA ARG A 356 -2.14 -5.70 7.25
C ARG A 356 -1.04 -4.70 7.54
N ASN A 357 -1.38 -3.46 7.84
CA ASN A 357 -0.37 -2.48 8.22
C ASN A 357 0.41 -2.95 9.46
N ILE A 358 1.67 -2.51 9.57
CA ILE A 358 2.43 -2.66 10.83
C ILE A 358 1.58 -2.09 11.98
N GLY A 359 1.44 -2.88 13.05
CA GLY A 359 0.61 -2.54 14.21
C GLY A 359 -0.91 -2.59 13.98
N ASP A 360 -1.38 -3.11 12.83
CA ASP A 360 -2.80 -3.22 12.47
C ASP A 360 -3.55 -1.87 12.52
N ARG A 361 -2.83 -0.79 12.19
CA ARG A 361 -3.28 0.59 12.30
C ARG A 361 -2.91 1.36 11.04
N LEU A 362 -3.68 2.37 10.66
CA LEU A 362 -3.28 3.29 9.59
C LEU A 362 -2.15 4.21 10.06
N ASP A 363 -1.29 4.67 9.14
CA ASP A 363 -0.36 5.73 9.44
C ASP A 363 -1.13 7.05 9.61
N SER A 364 -0.86 7.77 10.70
CA SER A 364 -1.51 9.05 11.02
C SER A 364 -1.46 10.07 9.88
N ARG A 365 -0.38 10.07 9.06
CA ARG A 365 -0.23 10.99 7.93
C ARG A 365 -1.20 10.71 6.81
N SER A 366 -1.80 9.53 6.78
CA SER A 366 -2.68 9.09 5.71
C SER A 366 -4.17 9.31 5.98
N LEU A 367 -4.55 9.74 7.19
CA LEU A 367 -5.94 9.78 7.63
C LEU A 367 -6.82 10.69 6.77
N ASP A 368 -6.31 11.82 6.30
CA ASP A 368 -7.04 12.69 5.37
C ASP A 368 -7.37 11.98 4.05
N SER A 369 -6.41 11.23 3.49
CA SER A 369 -6.63 10.46 2.26
C SER A 369 -7.60 9.29 2.50
N ALA A 370 -7.43 8.58 3.61
CA ALA A 370 -8.36 7.53 4.05
C ALA A 370 -9.78 8.07 4.20
N MET A 371 -9.94 9.26 4.79
CA MET A 371 -11.24 9.91 4.98
C MET A 371 -11.88 10.31 3.65
N HIS A 372 -11.09 10.82 2.70
CA HIS A 372 -11.59 11.10 1.34
C HIS A 372 -12.14 9.83 0.67
N GLN A 373 -11.47 8.69 0.86
CA GLN A 373 -11.91 7.40 0.33
C GLN A 373 -13.17 6.88 1.02
N ALA A 374 -13.26 6.98 2.35
CA ALA A 374 -14.47 6.66 3.10
C ALA A 374 -15.69 7.48 2.62
N ALA A 375 -15.49 8.79 2.46
CA ALA A 375 -16.53 9.69 1.98
C ALA A 375 -16.92 9.40 0.52
N HIS A 376 -15.97 8.98 -0.32
CA HIS A 376 -16.26 8.53 -1.68
C HIS A 376 -17.13 7.28 -1.69
N PHE A 377 -16.78 6.23 -0.94
CA PHE A 377 -17.60 5.03 -0.85
C PHE A 377 -19.03 5.32 -0.40
N PHE A 378 -19.19 6.18 0.61
CA PHE A 378 -20.51 6.57 1.07
C PHE A 378 -21.33 7.27 -0.02
N ARG A 379 -20.76 8.25 -0.73
CA ARG A 379 -21.44 8.96 -1.83
C ARG A 379 -21.74 8.07 -3.03
N SER A 380 -20.91 7.05 -3.26
CA SER A 380 -21.08 6.07 -4.33
C SER A 380 -22.06 4.94 -3.98
N GLY A 381 -22.72 4.99 -2.81
CA GLY A 381 -23.72 4.01 -2.41
C GLY A 381 -23.15 2.71 -1.81
N ASN A 382 -21.90 2.72 -1.34
CA ASN A 382 -21.26 1.60 -0.67
C ASN A 382 -21.01 1.91 0.82
N PRO A 383 -22.06 1.84 1.68
CA PRO A 383 -21.96 2.20 3.08
C PRO A 383 -21.11 1.21 3.90
N GLU A 384 -21.03 -0.06 3.50
CA GLU A 384 -20.25 -1.09 4.21
C GLU A 384 -18.75 -0.79 4.12
N SER A 385 -18.26 -0.48 2.91
CA SER A 385 -16.85 -0.08 2.72
C SER A 385 -16.54 1.24 3.41
N ALA A 386 -17.47 2.19 3.39
CA ALA A 386 -17.32 3.46 4.09
C ALA A 386 -17.25 3.27 5.62
N GLU A 387 -18.09 2.40 6.18
CA GLU A 387 -18.09 2.05 7.60
C GLU A 387 -16.76 1.45 8.02
N LEU A 388 -16.26 0.46 7.27
CA LEU A 388 -14.97 -0.18 7.51
C LEU A 388 -13.83 0.85 7.51
N CYS A 389 -13.81 1.74 6.52
CA CYS A 389 -12.83 2.83 6.46
C CYS A 389 -12.91 3.73 7.71
N CYS A 390 -14.11 4.16 8.11
CA CYS A 390 -14.29 5.00 9.29
C CYS A 390 -13.81 4.30 10.57
N ARG A 391 -14.11 3.01 10.75
CA ARG A 391 -13.66 2.24 11.90
C ARG A 391 -12.13 2.14 11.94
N GLN A 392 -11.47 1.88 10.81
CA GLN A 392 -10.00 1.85 10.74
C GLN A 392 -9.35 3.21 10.98
N ILE A 393 -9.96 4.30 10.51
CA ILE A 393 -9.52 5.67 10.83
C ILE A 393 -9.62 5.91 12.34
N LEU A 394 -10.71 5.50 12.99
CA LEU A 394 -10.92 5.69 14.43
C LEU A 394 -10.00 4.82 15.31
N VAL A 395 -9.54 3.67 14.82
CA VAL A 395 -8.44 2.92 15.46
C VAL A 395 -7.14 3.71 15.39
N ALA A 396 -6.93 4.47 14.32
CA ALA A 396 -5.75 5.28 14.11
C ALA A 396 -5.79 6.66 14.79
N ASP A 397 -6.97 7.22 15.01
CA ASP A 397 -7.24 8.45 15.74
C ASP A 397 -8.69 8.43 16.24
N ASP A 398 -8.88 8.15 17.53
CA ASP A 398 -10.20 7.98 18.15
C ASP A 398 -11.01 9.29 18.20
N ALA A 399 -10.32 10.44 18.11
CA ALA A 399 -10.91 11.77 18.10
C ALA A 399 -11.18 12.31 16.68
N HIS A 400 -11.02 11.50 15.63
CA HIS A 400 -11.16 11.94 14.24
C HIS A 400 -12.60 12.30 13.86
N ALA A 401 -13.00 13.55 14.12
CA ALA A 401 -14.37 14.05 14.04
C ALA A 401 -15.10 13.78 12.70
N PRO A 402 -14.48 13.91 11.51
CA PRO A 402 -15.12 13.56 10.24
C PRO A 402 -15.52 12.08 10.14
N ALA A 403 -14.68 11.19 10.68
CA ALA A 403 -14.92 9.75 10.63
C ALA A 403 -16.04 9.36 11.60
N THR A 404 -16.02 9.89 12.84
CA THR A 404 -17.11 9.72 13.81
C THR A 404 -18.45 10.19 13.25
N SER A 405 -18.46 11.36 12.60
CA SER A 405 -19.67 11.94 12.03
C SER A 405 -20.20 11.13 10.85
N LEU A 406 -19.33 10.61 9.98
CA LEU A 406 -19.74 9.78 8.85
C LEU A 406 -20.24 8.41 9.33
N LEU A 407 -19.57 7.80 10.30
CA LEU A 407 -19.97 6.53 10.90
C LEU A 407 -21.37 6.63 11.51
N ALA A 408 -21.63 7.67 12.30
CA ALA A 408 -22.96 7.91 12.88
C ALA A 408 -24.06 8.08 11.81
N LYS A 409 -23.75 8.74 10.68
CA LYS A 409 -24.68 8.84 9.54
C LYS A 409 -24.95 7.48 8.91
N ILE A 410 -23.91 6.67 8.67
CA ILE A 410 -24.05 5.33 8.10
C ILE A 410 -24.96 4.48 9.00
N GLU A 411 -24.65 4.44 10.29
CA GLU A 411 -25.41 3.68 11.29
C GLU A 411 -26.87 4.16 11.37
N ALA A 412 -27.12 5.48 11.31
CA ALA A 412 -28.48 6.04 11.26
C ALA A 412 -29.24 5.67 9.96
N THR A 413 -28.54 5.50 8.84
CA THR A 413 -29.14 5.12 7.55
C THR A 413 -29.42 3.61 7.48
N GLN A 414 -28.65 2.81 8.20
CA GLN A 414 -28.84 1.35 8.31
C GLN A 414 -29.90 0.99 9.37
N ARG A 415 -30.09 1.81 10.41
CA ARG A 415 -31.11 1.60 11.47
C ARG A 415 -32.50 1.22 10.96
N PRO A 416 -33.10 1.87 9.93
CA PRO A 416 -34.44 1.50 9.44
C PRO A 416 -34.51 0.12 8.74
N ARG A 417 -33.44 -0.31 8.06
CA ARG A 417 -33.36 -1.64 7.41
C ARG A 417 -33.17 -2.75 8.44
N LEU A 418 -32.45 -2.42 9.49
CA LEU A 418 -32.25 -3.29 10.63
C LEU A 418 -33.60 -3.49 11.38
N VAL A 419 -34.35 -2.43 11.67
CA VAL A 419 -35.62 -2.49 12.42
C VAL A 419 -36.74 -3.37 11.80
N SER A 420 -36.66 -3.76 10.51
CA SER A 420 -37.75 -4.49 9.84
C SER A 420 -37.82 -6.01 10.07
N ASP A 421 -36.78 -6.66 10.62
CA ASP A 421 -36.79 -8.11 10.89
C ASP A 421 -35.97 -8.49 12.14
N PRO A 422 -36.62 -8.59 13.33
CA PRO A 422 -35.96 -8.99 14.57
C PRO A 422 -35.29 -10.38 14.53
N ALA A 423 -35.75 -11.31 13.69
CA ALA A 423 -35.19 -12.65 13.60
C ALA A 423 -33.89 -12.66 12.80
N ALA A 424 -33.84 -11.92 11.69
CA ALA A 424 -32.60 -11.70 10.94
C ALA A 424 -31.54 -10.99 11.79
N HIS A 425 -31.96 -10.01 12.60
CA HIS A 425 -31.11 -9.32 13.55
C HIS A 425 -30.48 -10.21 14.60
N PHE A 426 -31.30 -11.01 15.26
CA PHE A 426 -30.81 -11.95 16.26
C PHE A 426 -29.79 -12.92 15.62
N SER A 427 -30.07 -13.39 14.41
CA SER A 427 -29.19 -14.29 13.67
C SER A 427 -27.83 -13.65 13.37
N ALA A 428 -27.82 -12.41 12.87
CA ALA A 428 -26.59 -11.67 12.59
C ALA A 428 -25.78 -11.38 13.87
N ALA A 429 -26.44 -10.99 14.96
CA ALA A 429 -25.80 -10.78 16.26
C ALA A 429 -25.18 -12.09 16.78
N ALA A 430 -25.87 -13.22 16.64
CA ALA A 430 -25.37 -14.54 17.03
C ALA A 430 -24.20 -15.03 16.16
N GLU A 431 -24.16 -14.69 14.87
CA GLU A 431 -23.00 -14.95 14.00
C GLU A 431 -21.76 -14.16 14.45
N ARG A 432 -21.93 -12.86 14.72
CA ARG A 432 -20.86 -12.00 15.25
C ARG A 432 -20.36 -12.49 16.61
N HIS A 433 -21.27 -12.92 17.48
CA HIS A 433 -20.93 -13.50 18.78
C HIS A 433 -20.11 -14.78 18.62
N ARG A 434 -20.48 -15.67 17.68
CA ARG A 434 -19.70 -16.87 17.35
C ARG A 434 -18.34 -16.56 16.73
N ALA A 435 -18.24 -15.46 15.98
CA ALA A 435 -16.99 -14.99 15.37
C ALA A 435 -16.06 -14.27 16.36
N GLY A 436 -16.51 -13.99 17.59
CA GLY A 436 -15.73 -13.30 18.62
C GLY A 436 -15.81 -11.78 18.61
N ASP A 437 -16.64 -11.18 17.73
CA ASP A 437 -16.89 -9.74 17.73
C ASP A 437 -17.93 -9.38 18.81
N LEU A 438 -17.45 -9.30 20.06
CA LEU A 438 -18.28 -9.09 21.23
C LEU A 438 -18.96 -7.71 21.24
N VAL A 439 -18.33 -6.69 20.63
CA VAL A 439 -18.87 -5.32 20.62
C VAL A 439 -20.07 -5.26 19.68
N ALA A 440 -19.92 -5.77 18.46
CA ALA A 440 -21.00 -5.74 17.49
C ALA A 440 -22.13 -6.74 17.84
N ALA A 441 -21.80 -7.87 18.48
CA ALA A 441 -22.78 -8.80 19.00
C ALA A 441 -23.63 -8.19 20.13
N GLU A 442 -23.01 -7.50 21.08
CA GLU A 442 -23.73 -6.83 22.18
C GLU A 442 -24.70 -5.77 21.63
N ALA A 443 -24.22 -4.91 20.72
CA ALA A 443 -25.06 -3.92 20.05
C ALA A 443 -26.25 -4.58 19.35
N GLY A 444 -26.00 -5.66 18.60
CA GLY A 444 -27.05 -6.40 17.91
C GLY A 444 -28.12 -6.99 18.84
N TYR A 445 -27.74 -7.59 19.97
CA TYR A 445 -28.73 -8.10 20.93
C TYR A 445 -29.52 -6.96 21.59
N ARG A 446 -28.86 -5.85 21.95
CA ARG A 446 -29.53 -4.67 22.52
C ARG A 446 -30.52 -4.06 21.53
N ASP A 447 -30.20 -4.04 20.24
CA ASP A 447 -31.11 -3.57 19.19
C ASP A 447 -32.34 -4.48 19.06
N VAL A 448 -32.15 -5.80 19.08
CA VAL A 448 -33.29 -6.75 19.10
C VAL A 448 -34.19 -6.50 20.31
N ILE A 449 -33.62 -6.30 21.50
CA ILE A 449 -34.37 -6.02 22.74
C ILE A 449 -35.04 -4.64 22.67
N ALA A 450 -34.43 -3.65 22.03
CA ALA A 450 -35.06 -2.34 21.85
C ALA A 450 -36.31 -2.40 20.96
N ILE A 451 -36.32 -3.30 19.97
CA ILE A 451 -37.46 -3.52 19.07
C ILE A 451 -38.51 -4.44 19.72
N VAL A 452 -38.06 -5.54 20.31
CA VAL A 452 -38.88 -6.55 20.98
C VAL A 452 -38.33 -6.74 22.40
N PRO A 453 -38.79 -5.93 23.39
CA PRO A 453 -38.29 -5.98 24.77
C PRO A 453 -38.39 -7.36 25.44
N GLU A 454 -39.35 -8.16 25.00
CA GLU A 454 -39.62 -9.52 25.49
C GLU A 454 -38.96 -10.61 24.61
N HIS A 455 -37.96 -10.28 23.80
CA HIS A 455 -37.27 -11.28 22.97
C HIS A 455 -36.38 -12.19 23.82
N PHE A 456 -36.92 -13.37 24.15
CA PHE A 456 -36.26 -14.34 25.04
C PHE A 456 -34.80 -14.68 24.64
N ASP A 457 -34.55 -15.05 23.39
CA ASP A 457 -33.21 -15.50 22.99
C ASP A 457 -32.17 -14.37 23.01
N ALA A 458 -32.54 -13.15 22.61
CA ALA A 458 -31.67 -11.99 22.67
C ALA A 458 -31.31 -11.64 24.13
N LEU A 459 -32.28 -11.67 25.05
CA LEU A 459 -32.02 -11.48 26.49
C LEU A 459 -31.07 -12.55 27.05
N GLN A 460 -31.25 -13.82 26.68
CA GLN A 460 -30.37 -14.91 27.09
C GLN A 460 -28.93 -14.77 26.56
N HIS A 461 -28.78 -14.46 25.27
CA HIS A 461 -27.47 -14.35 24.66
C HIS A 461 -26.73 -13.09 25.10
N LEU A 462 -27.45 -11.98 25.34
CA LEU A 462 -26.88 -10.78 25.94
C LEU A 462 -26.40 -11.05 27.37
N ALA A 463 -27.19 -11.76 28.19
CA ALA A 463 -26.79 -12.13 29.55
C ALA A 463 -25.50 -12.98 29.56
N LEU A 464 -25.40 -13.94 28.65
CA LEU A 464 -24.20 -14.78 28.47
C LEU A 464 -22.98 -13.95 28.02
N LEU A 465 -23.16 -13.05 27.06
CA LEU A 465 -22.09 -12.16 26.56
C LEU A 465 -21.60 -11.24 27.68
N LEU A 466 -22.51 -10.62 28.43
CA LEU A 466 -22.17 -9.75 29.56
C LEU A 466 -21.46 -10.51 30.68
N LEU A 467 -21.84 -11.77 30.92
CA LEU A 467 -21.13 -12.67 31.83
C LEU A 467 -19.68 -12.91 31.37
N GLN A 468 -19.45 -13.14 30.06
CA GLN A 468 -18.09 -13.30 29.50
C GLN A 468 -17.25 -12.02 29.67
N LYS A 469 -17.87 -10.84 29.51
CA LYS A 469 -17.21 -9.52 29.72
C LYS A 469 -17.02 -9.16 31.19
N GLY A 470 -17.66 -9.88 32.13
CA GLY A 470 -17.62 -9.57 33.55
C GLY A 470 -18.58 -8.46 34.00
N ALA A 471 -19.51 -8.02 33.15
CA ALA A 471 -20.56 -7.05 33.49
C ALA A 471 -21.71 -7.75 34.24
N LEU A 472 -21.42 -8.23 35.46
CA LEU A 472 -22.28 -9.19 36.18
C LEU A 472 -23.65 -8.63 36.60
N GLY A 473 -23.74 -7.33 36.91
CA GLY A 473 -25.01 -6.68 37.28
C GLY A 473 -26.00 -6.66 36.11
N GLU A 474 -25.58 -6.13 34.97
CA GLU A 474 -26.42 -6.10 33.75
C GLU A 474 -26.74 -7.51 33.24
N ALA A 475 -25.81 -8.46 33.36
CA ALA A 475 -26.06 -9.86 33.03
C ALA A 475 -27.21 -10.44 33.85
N LYS A 476 -27.26 -10.13 35.16
CA LYS A 476 -28.33 -10.56 36.06
C LYS A 476 -29.67 -9.94 35.66
N ASP A 477 -29.70 -8.65 35.34
CA ASP A 477 -30.94 -7.98 34.93
C ASP A 477 -31.49 -8.57 33.62
N CYS A 478 -30.61 -8.91 32.67
CA CYS A 478 -31.02 -9.54 31.41
C CYS A 478 -31.58 -10.95 31.61
N VAL A 479 -30.95 -11.77 32.46
CA VAL A 479 -31.42 -13.14 32.70
C VAL A 479 -32.70 -13.17 33.53
N ASP A 480 -32.88 -12.24 34.46
CA ASP A 480 -34.13 -12.10 35.24
C ASP A 480 -35.30 -11.73 34.32
N LYS A 481 -35.11 -10.76 33.42
CA LYS A 481 -36.11 -10.46 32.38
C LYS A 481 -36.40 -11.65 31.47
N ALA A 482 -35.38 -12.41 31.07
CA ALA A 482 -35.59 -13.60 30.26
C ALA A 482 -36.45 -14.66 30.99
N ILE A 483 -36.29 -14.78 32.31
CA ILE A 483 -37.11 -15.67 33.16
C ILE A 483 -38.54 -15.13 33.28
N GLU A 484 -38.74 -13.81 33.42
CA GLU A 484 -40.07 -13.20 33.39
C GLU A 484 -40.80 -13.51 32.08
N VAL A 485 -40.11 -13.40 30.94
CA VAL A 485 -40.64 -13.72 29.60
C VAL A 485 -40.95 -15.21 29.46
N LYS A 486 -40.04 -16.10 29.89
CA LYS A 486 -40.20 -17.56 29.78
C LYS A 486 -39.86 -18.26 31.11
N PRO A 487 -40.82 -18.30 32.06
CA PRO A 487 -40.58 -18.82 33.42
C PRO A 487 -40.29 -20.31 33.52
N VAL A 488 -40.41 -21.05 32.41
CA VAL A 488 -40.20 -22.51 32.32
C VAL A 488 -38.94 -22.87 31.53
N SER A 489 -37.99 -21.94 31.36
CA SER A 489 -36.71 -22.20 30.68
C SER A 489 -35.63 -22.70 31.64
N ALA A 490 -35.28 -23.98 31.55
CA ALA A 490 -34.18 -24.56 32.33
C ALA A 490 -32.83 -23.87 32.05
N SER A 491 -32.54 -23.53 30.78
CA SER A 491 -31.30 -22.84 30.40
C SER A 491 -31.20 -21.43 31.00
N ALA A 492 -32.31 -20.70 31.10
CA ALA A 492 -32.33 -19.38 31.72
C ALA A 492 -31.99 -19.43 33.21
N TYR A 493 -32.57 -20.38 33.95
CA TYR A 493 -32.23 -20.59 35.37
C TYR A 493 -30.79 -21.08 35.55
N CYS A 494 -30.27 -21.92 34.65
CA CYS A 494 -28.87 -22.33 34.67
C CYS A 494 -27.91 -21.14 34.46
N ASN A 495 -28.21 -20.28 33.48
CA ASN A 495 -27.45 -19.05 33.23
C ASN A 495 -27.50 -18.09 34.42
N ARG A 496 -28.68 -17.93 35.06
CA ARG A 496 -28.82 -17.16 36.29
C ARG A 496 -27.96 -17.72 37.42
N GLY A 497 -27.93 -19.04 37.59
CA GLY A 497 -27.05 -19.71 38.53
C GLY A 497 -25.58 -19.40 38.27
N ASN A 498 -25.14 -19.42 37.02
CA ASN A 498 -23.75 -19.09 36.64
C ASN A 498 -23.39 -17.64 36.97
N ILE A 499 -24.29 -16.70 36.69
CA ILE A 499 -24.11 -15.27 36.99
C ILE A 499 -24.01 -15.06 38.51
N LEU A 500 -24.93 -15.64 39.29
CA LEU A 500 -24.93 -15.55 40.75
C LEU A 500 -23.69 -16.20 41.38
N ALA A 501 -23.24 -17.34 40.86
CA ALA A 501 -22.02 -17.99 41.31
C ALA A 501 -20.77 -17.13 41.04
N ARG A 502 -20.75 -16.34 39.95
CA ARG A 502 -19.69 -15.35 39.69
C ARG A 502 -19.78 -14.12 40.58
N LEU A 503 -20.98 -13.75 41.01
CA LEU A 503 -21.22 -12.74 42.04
C LEU A 503 -20.93 -13.25 43.47
N SER A 504 -20.59 -14.53 43.63
CA SER A 504 -20.42 -15.22 44.93
C SER A 504 -21.68 -15.34 45.78
N ASN A 505 -22.87 -15.19 45.17
CA ASN A 505 -24.16 -15.45 45.80
C ASN A 505 -24.51 -16.94 45.67
N PHE A 506 -23.78 -17.79 46.38
CA PHE A 506 -23.79 -19.23 46.16
C PHE A 506 -25.13 -19.90 46.49
N GLU A 507 -25.83 -19.50 47.55
CA GLU A 507 -27.12 -20.08 47.95
C GLU A 507 -28.22 -19.80 46.91
N GLU A 508 -28.28 -18.57 46.38
CA GLU A 508 -29.23 -18.23 45.30
C GLU A 508 -28.85 -18.92 43.98
N ALA A 509 -27.55 -19.13 43.74
CA ALA A 509 -27.08 -19.89 42.59
C ALA A 509 -27.57 -21.35 42.67
N LEU A 510 -27.45 -21.99 43.84
CA LEU A 510 -27.99 -23.33 44.07
C LEU A 510 -29.50 -23.38 43.81
N GLY A 511 -30.28 -22.44 44.36
CA GLY A 511 -31.72 -22.37 44.11
C GLY A 511 -32.06 -22.21 42.62
N SER A 512 -31.23 -21.48 41.88
CA SER A 512 -31.40 -21.33 40.43
C SER A 512 -31.08 -22.63 39.68
N TYR A 513 -29.99 -23.34 40.03
CA TYR A 513 -29.71 -24.65 39.43
C TYR A 513 -30.74 -25.71 39.79
N ASP A 514 -31.22 -25.74 41.03
CA ASP A 514 -32.28 -26.66 41.47
C ASP A 514 -33.55 -26.41 40.65
N ARG A 515 -33.88 -25.14 40.35
CA ARG A 515 -35.00 -24.80 39.49
C ARG A 515 -34.77 -25.24 38.04
N ALA A 516 -33.56 -25.06 37.51
CA ALA A 516 -33.20 -25.55 36.18
C ALA A 516 -33.37 -27.08 36.07
N ILE A 517 -32.90 -27.81 37.08
CA ILE A 517 -33.00 -29.28 37.17
C ILE A 517 -34.46 -29.74 37.32
N ALA A 518 -35.27 -29.01 38.11
CA ALA A 518 -36.68 -29.33 38.26
C ALA A 518 -37.48 -29.12 36.95
N LEU A 519 -37.06 -28.18 36.11
CA LEU A 519 -37.65 -27.94 34.79
C LEU A 519 -37.15 -28.91 33.73
N ASP A 520 -35.87 -29.32 33.81
CA ASP A 520 -35.24 -30.30 32.94
C ASP A 520 -34.31 -31.21 33.75
N ALA A 521 -34.83 -32.38 34.11
CA ALA A 521 -34.07 -33.39 34.85
C ALA A 521 -32.92 -34.01 34.02
N GLY A 522 -32.87 -33.75 32.71
CA GLY A 522 -31.79 -34.14 31.80
C GLY A 522 -30.74 -33.05 31.59
N HIS A 523 -30.76 -31.95 32.35
CA HIS A 523 -29.81 -30.85 32.15
C HIS A 523 -28.44 -31.11 32.81
N ALA A 524 -27.59 -31.92 32.17
CA ALA A 524 -26.27 -32.31 32.69
C ALA A 524 -25.38 -31.11 33.12
N ILE A 525 -25.40 -30.01 32.35
CA ILE A 525 -24.64 -28.79 32.66
C ILE A 525 -25.09 -28.16 33.99
N ALA A 526 -26.40 -28.11 34.26
CA ALA A 526 -26.92 -27.56 35.51
C ALA A 526 -26.48 -28.39 36.72
N PHE A 527 -26.49 -29.73 36.61
CA PHE A 527 -25.96 -30.63 37.63
C PHE A 527 -24.46 -30.42 37.88
N ASN A 528 -23.65 -30.33 36.83
CA ASN A 528 -22.21 -30.04 36.97
C ASN A 528 -21.96 -28.67 37.64
N ASN A 529 -22.69 -27.63 37.23
CA ASN A 529 -22.49 -26.28 37.77
C ASN A 529 -22.99 -26.16 39.22
N ARG A 530 -24.07 -26.85 39.57
CA ARG A 530 -24.51 -27.03 40.96
C ARG A 530 -23.43 -27.69 41.80
N GLY A 531 -22.82 -28.77 41.31
CA GLY A 531 -21.70 -29.45 41.96
C GLY A 531 -20.52 -28.50 42.21
N ASN A 532 -20.18 -27.64 41.24
CA ASN A 532 -19.11 -26.66 41.40
C ASN A 532 -19.39 -25.66 42.51
N VAL A 533 -20.64 -25.21 42.65
CA VAL A 533 -21.02 -24.29 43.73
C VAL A 533 -21.04 -25.00 45.08
N LEU A 534 -21.56 -26.23 45.16
CA LEU A 534 -21.53 -27.04 46.38
C LEU A 534 -20.11 -27.30 46.87
N ARG A 535 -19.20 -27.64 45.96
CA ARG A 535 -17.78 -27.83 46.26
C ARG A 535 -17.13 -26.57 46.82
N ARG A 536 -17.45 -25.39 46.27
CA ARG A 536 -16.99 -24.09 46.81
C ARG A 536 -17.55 -23.76 48.19
N LEU A 537 -18.74 -24.27 48.52
CA LEU A 537 -19.36 -24.17 49.84
C LEU A 537 -18.86 -25.26 50.82
N GLY A 538 -17.93 -26.13 50.42
CA GLY A 538 -17.43 -27.24 51.24
C GLY A 538 -18.39 -28.43 51.37
N ARG A 539 -19.48 -28.45 50.60
CA ARG A 539 -20.50 -29.53 50.60
C ARG A 539 -20.09 -30.62 49.60
N HIS A 540 -18.96 -31.27 49.85
CA HIS A 540 -18.29 -32.16 48.88
C HIS A 540 -19.13 -33.38 48.50
N ASP A 541 -19.83 -34.02 49.43
CA ASP A 541 -20.67 -35.19 49.15
C ASP A 541 -21.83 -34.88 48.18
N GLU A 542 -22.53 -33.76 48.41
CA GLU A 542 -23.61 -33.31 47.53
C GLU A 542 -23.08 -32.84 46.17
N ALA A 543 -21.84 -32.34 46.13
CA ALA A 543 -21.16 -32.01 44.89
C ALA A 543 -20.89 -33.27 44.07
N VAL A 544 -20.35 -34.32 44.68
CA VAL A 544 -20.12 -35.64 44.05
C VAL A 544 -21.43 -36.20 43.49
N GLU A 545 -22.51 -36.19 44.28
CA GLU A 545 -23.83 -36.64 43.81
C GLU A 545 -24.29 -35.85 42.58
N SER A 546 -24.11 -34.52 42.59
CA SER A 546 -24.47 -33.68 41.46
C SER A 546 -23.64 -34.01 40.21
N TYR A 547 -22.33 -34.24 40.35
CA TYR A 547 -21.50 -34.66 39.22
C TYR A 547 -21.86 -36.06 38.71
N ASP A 548 -22.15 -37.01 39.61
CA ASP A 548 -22.62 -38.35 39.25
C ASP A 548 -23.91 -38.30 38.43
N ARG A 549 -24.85 -37.42 38.80
CA ARG A 549 -26.06 -37.17 38.01
C ARG A 549 -25.74 -36.59 36.63
N ALA A 550 -24.81 -35.63 36.54
CA ALA A 550 -24.38 -35.08 35.26
C ALA A 550 -23.77 -36.16 34.34
N ILE A 551 -22.93 -37.05 34.89
CA ILE A 551 -22.29 -38.16 34.16
C ILE A 551 -23.30 -39.25 33.78
N ALA A 552 -24.28 -39.52 34.64
CA ALA A 552 -25.35 -40.48 34.33
C ALA A 552 -26.21 -40.00 33.13
N ILE A 553 -26.39 -38.69 33.00
CA ILE A 553 -27.10 -38.07 31.88
C ILE A 553 -26.23 -38.01 30.62
N ASP A 554 -24.98 -37.58 30.76
CA ASP A 554 -23.99 -37.55 29.68
C ASP A 554 -22.69 -38.26 30.13
N PRO A 555 -22.55 -39.56 29.82
CA PRO A 555 -21.35 -40.33 30.18
C PRO A 555 -20.04 -39.78 29.58
N GLY A 556 -20.12 -38.96 28.54
CA GLY A 556 -18.99 -38.32 27.88
C GLY A 556 -18.60 -36.97 28.48
N TYR A 557 -19.28 -36.48 29.52
CA TYR A 557 -19.07 -35.14 30.05
C TYR A 557 -17.76 -35.02 30.86
N ALA A 558 -16.63 -34.92 30.14
CA ALA A 558 -15.29 -34.94 30.71
C ALA A 558 -15.05 -33.91 31.84
N GLN A 559 -15.70 -32.75 31.79
CA GLN A 559 -15.58 -31.75 32.84
C GLN A 559 -16.24 -32.19 34.14
N ALA A 560 -17.40 -32.86 34.08
CA ALA A 560 -18.08 -33.40 35.27
C ALA A 560 -17.27 -34.53 35.91
N ILE A 561 -16.64 -35.40 35.10
CA ILE A 561 -15.75 -36.47 35.58
C ILE A 561 -14.57 -35.87 36.35
N LYS A 562 -13.86 -34.90 35.75
CA LYS A 562 -12.74 -34.21 36.41
C LYS A 562 -13.16 -33.52 37.70
N ASN A 563 -14.30 -32.83 37.68
CA ASN A 563 -14.80 -32.12 38.85
C ASN A 563 -15.21 -33.08 39.97
N ARG A 564 -15.79 -34.23 39.63
CA ARG A 564 -16.10 -35.32 40.57
C ARG A 564 -14.85 -35.87 41.23
N ASP A 565 -13.83 -36.20 40.45
CA ASP A 565 -12.58 -36.76 40.97
C ASP A 565 -11.88 -35.77 41.91
N ALA A 566 -11.89 -34.48 41.56
CA ALA A 566 -11.39 -33.42 42.43
C ALA A 566 -12.19 -33.32 43.74
N ALA A 567 -13.52 -33.36 43.66
CA ALA A 567 -14.37 -33.35 44.85
C ALA A 567 -14.11 -34.56 45.75
N LEU A 568 -13.96 -35.77 45.18
CA LEU A 568 -13.65 -36.99 45.93
C LEU A 568 -12.30 -36.94 46.64
N GLN A 569 -11.27 -36.36 46.01
CA GLN A 569 -9.97 -36.15 46.65
C GLN A 569 -10.08 -35.18 47.83
N GLU A 570 -10.90 -34.15 47.70
CA GLU A 570 -11.17 -33.17 48.77
C GLU A 570 -11.96 -33.82 49.92
N THR A 571 -12.90 -34.73 49.65
CA THR A 571 -13.63 -35.48 50.69
C THR A 571 -12.72 -36.46 51.46
N VAL A 572 -11.65 -36.99 50.85
CA VAL A 572 -10.71 -37.91 51.51
C VAL A 572 -9.69 -37.17 52.39
N LEU A 573 -9.51 -35.85 52.17
CA LEU A 573 -8.57 -35.00 52.90
C LEU A 573 -9.22 -34.14 54.01
N ALA A 574 -10.56 -34.03 54.02
CA ALA A 574 -11.36 -33.39 55.06
C ALA A 574 -11.74 -34.37 56.16
#